data_AF-A0A7X1L5L6-F1
#
_entry.id   AF-A0A7X1L5L6-F1
#
_cell.length_a   1.000
_cell.length_b   1.000
_cell.length_c   1.000
_cell.angle_alpha   90.00
_cell.angle_beta   90.00
_cell.angle_gamma   90.00
#
_symmetry.space_group_name_H-M   'P 1'
#
loop_
_entity.id
_entity.type
_entity.pdbx_description
1 polymer ?
#
loop_
_entity_poly.entity_id
_entity_poly.type
_entity_poly.pdbx_seq_one_letter_code
_entity_poly.pdbx_strand_id
1 'polypeptide(L)'
;MPLSREFKELVVARAEKDSEFRRALITEALNMILRGEIAAGRLMIRDYINATGSMNAIATKLKKQKPAIARMLGPKGNPTLESFIPVVQACAEREHIELSVCEGRCSA
;
A
#
# COMPACT_ATOMS: atom_id res chain seq x y z
N MET A 1 -19.56 7.17 0.42
CA MET A 1 -19.67 8.20 -0.65
C MET A 1 -18.44 8.09 -1.52
N PRO A 2 -18.51 8.23 -2.86
CA PRO A 2 -17.30 8.30 -3.67
C PRO A 2 -16.49 9.51 -3.22
N LEU A 3 -15.19 9.33 -2.97
CA LEU A 3 -14.27 10.45 -2.78
C LEU A 3 -14.42 11.39 -3.97
N SER A 4 -14.53 12.71 -3.72
CA SER A 4 -14.58 13.68 -4.79
C SER A 4 -13.33 13.52 -5.68
N ARG A 5 -13.49 13.79 -6.96
CA ARG A 5 -12.37 13.73 -7.92
C ARG A 5 -11.19 14.59 -7.45
N GLU A 6 -11.50 15.77 -6.90
CA GLU A 6 -10.55 16.69 -6.31
C GLU A 6 -9.76 16.07 -5.15
N PHE A 7 -10.41 15.34 -4.24
CA PHE A 7 -9.69 14.68 -3.14
C PHE A 7 -8.66 13.66 -3.66
N LYS A 8 -9.03 12.89 -4.69
CA LYS A 8 -8.09 11.93 -5.30
C LYS A 8 -6.91 12.64 -5.96
N GLU A 9 -7.16 13.75 -6.65
CA GLU A 9 -6.13 14.56 -7.29
C GLU A 9 -5.17 15.16 -6.26
N LEU A 10 -5.68 15.62 -5.11
CA LEU A 10 -4.85 16.12 -4.00
C LEU A 10 -3.96 15.03 -3.40
N VAL A 11 -4.50 13.84 -3.18
CA VAL A 11 -3.71 12.70 -2.64
C VAL A 11 -2.61 12.28 -3.61
N VAL A 12 -2.90 12.23 -4.90
CA VAL A 12 -1.90 11.95 -5.95
C VAL A 12 -0.82 13.04 -5.95
N ALA A 13 -1.22 14.31 -6.01
CA ALA A 13 -0.28 15.44 -6.05
C ALA A 13 0.63 15.49 -4.81
N ARG A 14 0.12 15.10 -3.64
CA ARG A 14 0.92 14.97 -2.42
C ARG A 14 1.89 13.78 -2.53
N ALA A 15 1.41 12.61 -2.94
CA ALA A 15 2.24 11.41 -3.07
C ALA A 15 3.44 11.61 -4.02
N GLU A 16 3.30 12.45 -5.05
CA GLU A 16 4.39 12.78 -5.96
C GLU A 16 5.56 13.51 -5.28
N LYS A 17 5.28 14.35 -4.27
CA LYS A 17 6.27 15.28 -3.69
C LYS A 17 6.72 14.89 -2.28
N ASP A 18 5.89 14.14 -1.56
CA ASP A 18 6.03 13.88 -0.13
C ASP A 18 6.33 12.39 0.12
N SER A 19 7.60 12.07 0.34
CA SER A 19 8.04 10.70 0.64
C SER A 19 7.61 10.24 2.03
N GLU A 20 7.50 11.15 2.99
CA GLU A 20 7.01 10.83 4.34
C GLU A 20 5.55 10.40 4.28
N PHE A 21 4.72 11.10 3.50
CA PHE A 21 3.34 10.72 3.24
C PHE A 21 3.23 9.34 2.61
N ARG A 22 4.06 9.03 1.60
CA ARG A 22 4.08 7.71 0.97
C ARG A 22 4.43 6.58 1.94
N ARG A 23 5.43 6.80 2.79
CA ARG A 23 5.82 5.85 3.85
C ARG A 23 4.69 5.67 4.86
N ALA A 24 4.07 6.76 5.29
CA ALA A 24 2.94 6.75 6.21
C ALA A 24 1.75 5.96 5.67
N LEU A 25 1.44 6.03 4.36
CA LEU A 25 0.39 5.20 3.74
C LEU A 25 0.67 3.70 3.89
N ILE A 26 1.91 3.27 3.71
CA ILE A 26 2.29 1.85 3.83
C ILE A 26 2.25 1.42 5.30
N THR A 27 2.83 2.22 6.20
CA THR A 27 2.85 1.92 7.64
C THR A 27 1.44 1.88 8.22
N GLU A 28 0.60 2.86 7.90
CA GLU A 28 -0.76 2.89 8.42
C GLU A 28 -1.61 1.75 7.86
N ALA A 29 -1.43 1.39 6.58
CA ALA A 29 -2.08 0.22 6.02
C ALA A 29 -1.80 -1.07 6.81
N LEU A 30 -0.58 -1.25 7.30
CA LEU A 30 -0.21 -2.40 8.13
C LEU A 30 -0.73 -2.27 9.56
N ASN A 31 -0.69 -1.09 10.16
CA ASN A 31 -1.29 -0.84 11.47
C ASN A 31 -2.78 -1.17 11.46
N MET A 32 -3.51 -0.74 10.42
CA MET A 32 -4.92 -1.09 10.21
C MET A 32 -5.11 -2.61 10.18
N ILE A 33 -4.28 -3.34 9.43
CA ILE A 33 -4.34 -4.80 9.36
C ILE A 33 -4.10 -5.44 10.73
N LEU A 34 -3.10 -4.97 11.48
CA LEU A 34 -2.79 -5.46 12.83
C LEU A 34 -3.90 -5.15 13.85
N ARG A 35 -4.66 -4.07 13.66
CA ARG A 35 -5.86 -3.72 14.45
C ARG A 35 -7.12 -4.50 14.02
N GLY A 36 -7.02 -5.36 13.01
CA GLY A 36 -8.16 -6.13 12.49
C GLY A 36 -8.95 -5.42 11.37
N GLU A 37 -8.54 -4.23 10.96
CA GLU A 37 -9.13 -3.45 9.85
C GLU A 37 -8.58 -3.92 8.48
N ILE A 38 -8.64 -5.23 8.23
CA ILE A 38 -7.94 -5.89 7.10
C ILE A 38 -8.33 -5.29 5.74
N ALA A 39 -9.61 -5.05 5.52
CA ALA A 39 -10.11 -4.52 4.24
C ALA A 39 -9.62 -3.09 4.00
N ALA A 40 -9.60 -2.26 5.04
CA ALA A 40 -9.18 -0.87 4.95
C ALA A 40 -7.68 -0.76 4.69
N GLY A 41 -6.85 -1.51 5.44
CA GLY A 41 -5.41 -1.54 5.20
C GLY A 41 -5.04 -2.07 3.81
N ARG A 42 -5.71 -3.13 3.34
CA ARG A 42 -5.53 -3.63 1.96
C ARG A 42 -5.87 -2.58 0.90
N LEU A 43 -6.99 -1.87 1.07
CA LEU A 43 -7.39 -0.79 0.15
C LEU A 43 -6.40 0.38 0.20
N MET A 44 -5.83 0.69 1.37
CA MET A 44 -4.82 1.73 1.50
C MET A 44 -3.52 1.38 0.74
N ILE A 45 -3.09 0.11 0.72
CA ILE A 45 -2.01 -0.32 -0.18
C ILE A 45 -2.37 -0.09 -1.65
N ARG A 46 -3.63 -0.37 -2.04
CA ARG A 46 -4.09 -0.06 -3.40
C ARG A 46 -4.00 1.42 -3.71
N ASP A 47 -4.40 2.26 -2.77
CA ASP A 47 -4.41 3.71 -2.93
C ASP A 47 -2.98 4.26 -3.04
N TYR A 48 -2.02 3.74 -2.25
CA TYR A 48 -0.60 4.01 -2.44
C TYR A 48 -0.14 3.69 -3.86
N ILE A 49 -0.45 2.49 -4.37
CA ILE A 49 -0.03 2.06 -5.71
C ILE A 49 -0.61 2.97 -6.81
N ASN A 50 -1.88 3.35 -6.66
CA ASN A 50 -2.55 4.24 -7.60
C ASN A 50 -1.96 5.67 -7.52
N ALA A 51 -1.77 6.20 -6.32
CA ALA A 51 -1.28 7.56 -6.09
C ALA A 51 0.16 7.75 -6.58
N THR A 52 0.95 6.68 -6.60
CA THR A 52 2.35 6.71 -7.05
C THR A 52 2.56 6.27 -8.49
N GLY A 53 1.51 5.81 -9.19
CA GLY A 53 1.62 5.21 -10.51
C GLY A 53 2.50 3.94 -10.56
N SER A 54 2.73 3.28 -9.41
CA SER A 54 3.78 2.25 -9.27
C SER A 54 3.36 0.85 -9.71
N MET A 55 2.11 0.66 -10.15
CA MET A 55 1.56 -0.64 -10.57
C MET A 55 2.46 -1.40 -11.55
N ASN A 56 3.04 -0.71 -12.55
CA ASN A 56 3.92 -1.34 -13.54
C ASN A 56 5.19 -1.88 -12.89
N ALA A 57 5.85 -1.08 -12.06
CA ALA A 57 7.08 -1.47 -11.37
C ALA A 57 6.86 -2.65 -10.43
N ILE A 58 5.77 -2.62 -9.66
CA ILE A 58 5.40 -3.71 -8.73
C ILE A 58 5.06 -5.00 -9.49
N ALA A 59 4.27 -4.91 -10.56
CA ALA A 59 3.91 -6.07 -11.38
C ALA A 59 5.14 -6.75 -11.98
N THR A 60 6.06 -5.97 -12.54
CA THR A 60 7.32 -6.47 -13.10
C THR A 60 8.18 -7.14 -12.02
N LYS A 61 8.37 -6.49 -10.87
CA LYS A 61 9.18 -7.02 -9.77
C LYS A 61 8.65 -8.36 -9.26
N LEU A 62 7.35 -8.49 -9.10
CA LEU A 62 6.71 -9.71 -8.60
C LEU A 62 6.48 -10.76 -9.68
N LYS A 63 6.79 -10.47 -10.95
CA LYS A 63 6.46 -11.32 -12.11
C LYS A 63 4.96 -11.68 -12.13
N LYS A 64 4.10 -10.73 -11.75
CA LYS A 64 2.63 -10.88 -11.71
C LYS A 64 1.96 -9.95 -12.71
N GLN A 65 0.80 -10.36 -13.21
CA GLN A 65 0.00 -9.50 -14.09
C GLN A 65 -0.70 -8.38 -13.29
N LYS A 66 -0.75 -7.16 -13.84
CA LYS A 66 -1.42 -6.01 -13.21
C LYS A 66 -2.87 -6.29 -12.80
N PRO A 67 -3.71 -6.95 -13.64
CA PRO A 67 -5.09 -7.27 -13.24
C PRO A 67 -5.17 -8.21 -12.03
N ALA A 68 -4.19 -9.10 -11.85
CA ALA A 68 -4.15 -9.99 -10.69
C ALA A 68 -3.91 -9.19 -9.40
N ILE A 69 -2.94 -8.27 -9.41
CA ILE A 69 -2.65 -7.38 -8.27
C ILE A 69 -3.85 -6.46 -7.99
N ALA A 70 -4.43 -5.84 -9.02
CA ALA A 70 -5.58 -4.94 -8.87
C ALA A 70 -6.82 -5.64 -8.29
N ARG A 71 -7.12 -6.86 -8.73
CA ARG A 71 -8.25 -7.66 -8.22
C ARG A 71 -8.02 -8.07 -6.77
N MET A 72 -6.80 -8.49 -6.47
CA MET A 72 -6.37 -8.91 -5.15
C MET A 72 -6.51 -7.78 -4.11
N LEU A 73 -6.13 -6.56 -4.48
CA LEU A 73 -6.25 -5.38 -3.61
C LEU A 73 -7.61 -4.68 -3.70
N GLY A 74 -8.55 -5.22 -4.48
CA GLY A 74 -9.85 -4.60 -4.70
C GLY A 74 -10.80 -4.68 -3.49
N PRO A 75 -11.96 -3.98 -3.53
CA PRO A 75 -12.96 -3.99 -2.47
C PRO A 75 -13.45 -5.40 -2.10
N LYS A 76 -13.56 -6.28 -3.10
CA LYS A 76 -13.96 -7.69 -2.93
C LYS A 76 -12.76 -8.65 -2.84
N GLY A 77 -11.53 -8.13 -2.79
CA GLY A 77 -10.32 -8.95 -2.71
C GLY A 77 -10.18 -9.61 -1.34
N ASN A 78 -9.70 -10.85 -1.31
CA ASN A 78 -9.30 -11.53 -0.09
C ASN A 78 -7.99 -12.31 -0.34
N PRO A 79 -6.85 -11.61 -0.50
CA PRO A 79 -5.58 -12.27 -0.71
C PRO A 79 -5.18 -13.16 0.47
N THR A 80 -4.50 -14.26 0.16
CA THR A 80 -3.66 -14.93 1.15
C THR A 80 -2.48 -14.03 1.52
N LEU A 81 -1.91 -14.20 2.71
CA LEU A 81 -0.69 -13.46 3.11
C LEU A 81 0.46 -13.70 2.12
N GLU A 82 0.62 -14.92 1.61
CA GLU A 82 1.61 -15.28 0.57
C GLU A 82 1.45 -14.45 -0.73
N SER A 83 0.24 -13.99 -1.02
CA SER A 83 -0.03 -13.17 -2.20
C SER A 83 0.08 -11.67 -1.91
N PHE A 84 -0.28 -11.23 -0.70
CA PHE A 84 -0.34 -9.83 -0.28
C PHE A 84 1.01 -9.29 0.22
N ILE A 85 1.70 -10.03 1.09
CA ILE A 85 2.95 -9.57 1.71
C ILE A 85 4.03 -9.24 0.68
N PRO A 86 4.23 -10.00 -0.41
CA PRO A 86 5.17 -9.60 -1.46
C PRO A 86 4.84 -8.25 -2.12
N VAL A 87 3.55 -7.88 -2.22
CA VAL A 87 3.16 -6.56 -2.71
C VAL A 87 3.53 -5.47 -1.73
N VAL A 88 3.27 -5.69 -0.44
CA VAL A 88 3.65 -4.75 0.62
C VAL A 88 5.17 -4.55 0.65
N GLN A 89 5.95 -5.63 0.61
CA GLN A 89 7.41 -5.58 0.54
C GLN A 89 7.89 -4.82 -0.69
N ALA A 90 7.31 -5.08 -1.86
CA ALA A 90 7.64 -4.33 -3.07
C ALA A 90 7.36 -2.82 -2.94
N CYS A 91 6.31 -2.43 -2.22
CA CYS A 91 6.01 -1.03 -1.91
C CYS A 91 7.01 -0.45 -0.89
N ALA A 92 7.30 -1.18 0.18
CA ALA A 92 8.23 -0.76 1.24
C ALA A 92 9.66 -0.56 0.72
N GLU A 93 10.15 -1.50 -0.08
CA GLU A 93 11.45 -1.41 -0.74
C GLU A 93 11.54 -0.20 -1.69
N ARG A 94 10.45 0.15 -2.38
CA ARG A 94 10.40 1.35 -3.23
C ARG A 94 10.55 2.64 -2.42
N GLU A 95 10.06 2.66 -1.19
CA GLU A 95 10.17 3.82 -0.29
C GLU A 95 11.39 3.76 0.65
N HIS A 96 12.23 2.73 0.50
CA HIS A 96 13.40 2.48 1.32
C HIS A 96 13.06 2.39 2.81
N ILE A 97 11.99 1.67 3.14
CA ILE A 97 11.60 1.40 4.54
C ILE A 97 11.66 -0.09 4.83
N GLU A 98 12.18 -0.41 6.01
CA GLU A 98 12.09 -1.74 6.61
C GLU A 98 10.87 -1.79 7.53
N LEU A 99 10.12 -2.88 7.45
CA LEU A 99 8.88 -3.06 8.21
C LEU A 99 9.07 -4.20 9.20
N SER A 100 8.94 -3.86 10.48
CA SER A 100 8.99 -4.81 11.58
C SER A 100 7.94 -4.43 12.62
N VAL A 101 7.50 -5.42 13.40
CA VAL A 101 6.64 -5.18 14.56
C VAL A 101 7.52 -5.14 15.80
N CYS A 102 7.39 -4.07 16.57
CA CYS A 102 8.09 -3.88 17.84
C CYS A 102 7.07 -3.68 18.96
N GLU A 103 7.32 -4.29 20.12
CA GLU A 103 6.61 -4.02 21.36
C GLU A 103 7.58 -3.32 22.34
N GLY A 104 7.31 -2.06 22.69
CA GLY A 104 8.19 -1.21 23.51
C GLY A 104 8.92 -0.10 22.71
N ARG A 105 10.06 0.40 23.22
CA ARG A 105 10.89 1.37 22.49
C ARG A 105 11.65 0.64 21.38
N CYS A 106 11.05 0.60 20.20
CA CYS A 106 11.75 0.28 18.95
C CYS A 106 12.80 1.40 18.73
N SER A 107 14.03 1.17 19.19
CA SER A 107 15.16 2.03 18.80
C SER A 107 15.49 1.73 17.35
N ALA A 108 15.51 2.77 16.54
CA ALA A 108 16.01 2.76 15.17
C ALA A 108 17.45 2.25 15.09
#